data_AF-A0AA37IHI1-F1
#
_entry.id   AF-A0AA37IHI1-F1
#
_cell.length_a   1.000
_cell.length_b   1.000
_cell.length_c   1.000
_cell.angle_alpha   90.00
_cell.angle_beta   90.00
_cell.angle_gamma   90.00
#
_symmetry.space_group_name_H-M   'P 1'
#
loop_
_entity.id
_entity.type
_entity.pdbx_description
1 polymer ?
#
loop_
_entity_poly.entity_id
_entity_poly.type
_entity_poly.pdbx_seq_one_letter_code
_entity_poly.pdbx_strand_id
1 'polypeptide(L)'
;MSSNSFFLKHATARDADWQVSYPALAMASSIDPVDERRKQIVVAAADDTGVRMLFFSTLGAILDFRASWAEIDSSARSWLTFTVRWYRRWLPDAGHVRALEQHASMPTDLRLAHCSIGGRLSDDAAFRRYLDNVERHYRRDAKIARVLVPDSTADDIGRCPPSDAEYSLTPE
;
A
#
# COMPACT_ATOMS: atom_id res chain seq x y z
N MET A 1 -0.62 -10.46 27.75
CA MET A 1 -1.67 -10.41 26.71
C MET A 1 -2.30 -9.01 26.56
N SER A 2 -1.51 -7.90 26.53
CA SER A 2 -2.04 -6.52 26.37
C SER A 2 -1.82 -5.91 24.98
N SER A 3 -0.95 -6.50 24.15
CA SER A 3 -0.49 -5.89 22.89
C SER A 3 -1.55 -5.81 21.79
N ASN A 4 -2.45 -6.80 21.68
CA ASN A 4 -3.58 -6.71 20.73
C ASN A 4 -4.55 -5.58 21.13
N SER A 5 -4.71 -5.31 22.42
CA SER A 5 -5.53 -4.17 22.88
C SER A 5 -4.92 -2.84 22.48
N PHE A 6 -3.58 -2.71 22.52
CA PHE A 6 -2.90 -1.49 22.09
C PHE A 6 -3.11 -1.21 20.60
N PHE A 7 -2.83 -2.19 19.73
CA PHE A 7 -3.03 -2.00 18.29
C PHE A 7 -4.48 -1.61 17.96
N LEU A 8 -5.46 -2.35 18.50
CA LEU A 8 -6.88 -2.10 18.21
C LEU A 8 -7.38 -0.75 18.73
N LYS A 9 -6.80 -0.21 19.80
CA LYS A 9 -7.14 1.13 20.31
C LYS A 9 -6.65 2.27 19.41
N HIS A 10 -5.55 2.03 18.69
CA HIS A 10 -4.86 3.05 17.91
C HIS A 10 -5.02 2.88 16.39
N ALA A 11 -5.53 1.73 15.93
CA ALA A 11 -5.77 1.43 14.54
C ALA A 11 -7.20 1.82 14.13
N THR A 12 -7.31 2.59 13.06
CA THR A 12 -8.58 2.96 12.42
C THR A 12 -8.66 2.33 11.04
N ALA A 13 -9.76 1.63 10.74
CA ALA A 13 -10.01 1.13 9.40
C ALA A 13 -10.33 2.30 8.46
N ARG A 14 -9.65 2.35 7.31
CA ARG A 14 -9.89 3.37 6.30
C ARG A 14 -11.07 3.03 5.41
N ASP A 15 -11.76 4.08 4.99
CA ASP A 15 -12.97 4.00 4.15
C ASP A 15 -12.68 3.54 2.72
N ALA A 16 -13.75 3.46 1.92
CA ALA A 16 -13.68 3.02 0.54
C ALA A 16 -12.81 3.91 -0.35
N ASP A 17 -12.72 5.23 -0.09
CA ASP A 17 -11.92 6.15 -0.89
C ASP A 17 -10.43 5.80 -0.82
N TRP A 18 -9.95 5.40 0.36
CA TRP A 18 -8.59 4.87 0.51
C TRP A 18 -8.41 3.53 -0.19
N GLN A 19 -9.39 2.63 -0.09
CA GLN A 19 -9.30 1.29 -0.67
C GLN A 19 -9.20 1.34 -2.20
N VAL A 20 -9.97 2.20 -2.86
CA VAL A 20 -9.94 2.34 -4.33
C VAL A 20 -8.72 3.11 -4.84
N SER A 21 -8.08 3.93 -3.99
CA SER A 21 -6.92 4.73 -4.37
C SER A 21 -5.62 3.91 -4.47
N TYR A 22 -5.51 2.81 -3.73
CA TYR A 22 -4.26 2.04 -3.59
C TYR A 22 -4.38 0.55 -3.96
N PRO A 23 -4.93 0.21 -5.14
CA PRO A 23 -5.14 -1.17 -5.54
C PRO A 23 -3.82 -1.93 -5.77
N ALA A 24 -2.76 -1.27 -6.27
CA ALA A 24 -1.48 -1.95 -6.49
C ALA A 24 -0.83 -2.36 -5.17
N LEU A 25 -0.88 -1.49 -4.17
CA LEU A 25 -0.43 -1.77 -2.80
C LEU A 25 -1.23 -2.87 -2.14
N ALA A 26 -2.57 -2.84 -2.26
CA ALA A 26 -3.43 -3.89 -1.74
C ALA A 26 -3.11 -5.25 -2.37
N MET A 27 -2.94 -5.29 -3.70
CA MET A 27 -2.57 -6.51 -4.41
C MET A 27 -1.15 -6.98 -4.11
N ALA A 28 -0.20 -6.06 -3.95
CA ALA A 28 1.16 -6.40 -3.55
C ALA A 28 1.20 -7.09 -2.18
N SER A 29 0.20 -6.83 -1.34
CA SER A 29 0.04 -7.49 -0.05
C SER A 29 -0.79 -8.78 -0.11
N SER A 30 -1.45 -9.11 -1.23
CA SER A 30 -2.31 -10.30 -1.40
C SER A 30 -1.81 -11.33 -2.41
N ILE A 31 -0.97 -10.94 -3.38
CA ILE A 31 -0.41 -11.87 -4.38
C ILE A 31 0.60 -12.79 -3.69
N ASP A 32 0.22 -14.07 -3.67
CA ASP A 32 0.80 -15.16 -2.90
C ASP A 32 2.25 -15.52 -3.29
N PRO A 33 3.07 -16.04 -2.36
CA PRO A 33 4.16 -16.94 -2.66
C PRO A 33 3.81 -18.38 -2.21
N VAL A 34 3.93 -19.31 -3.15
CA VAL A 34 3.66 -20.74 -2.96
C VAL A 34 4.68 -21.42 -2.02
N ASP A 35 5.86 -20.84 -1.76
CA ASP A 35 6.91 -21.51 -0.96
C ASP A 35 7.72 -20.66 0.04
N GLU A 36 7.79 -19.31 -0.06
CA GLU A 36 8.51 -18.46 0.91
C GLU A 36 7.81 -17.12 1.22
N ARG A 37 7.56 -16.87 2.51
CA ARG A 37 6.82 -15.75 3.14
C ARG A 37 7.12 -14.38 2.50
N ARG A 38 6.16 -13.85 1.72
CA ARG A 38 6.08 -12.40 1.49
C ARG A 38 5.41 -11.76 2.70
N LYS A 39 6.15 -10.85 3.32
CA LYS A 39 5.76 -10.07 4.47
C LYS A 39 4.63 -9.11 4.09
N GLN A 40 3.59 -9.01 4.91
CA GLN A 40 2.55 -7.98 4.77
C GLN A 40 3.21 -6.59 4.60
N ILE A 41 2.63 -5.75 3.74
CA ILE A 41 3.18 -4.42 3.45
C ILE A 41 2.69 -3.44 4.51
N VAL A 42 3.66 -2.71 5.09
CA VAL A 42 3.42 -1.58 5.97
C VAL A 42 4.03 -0.34 5.37
N VAL A 43 3.20 0.67 5.11
CA VAL A 43 3.68 2.00 4.70
C VAL A 43 3.70 2.87 5.94
N ALA A 44 4.90 3.29 6.36
CA ALA A 44 5.09 3.99 7.62
C ALA A 44 5.77 5.33 7.43
N ALA A 45 5.65 6.19 8.43
CA ALA A 45 6.45 7.39 8.62
C ALA A 45 6.64 7.63 10.12
N ALA A 46 7.82 8.09 10.50
CA ALA A 46 8.23 8.36 11.87
C ALA A 46 8.87 9.74 11.97
N ASP A 47 8.64 10.41 13.09
CA ASP A 47 9.31 11.64 13.50
C ASP A 47 9.76 11.51 14.96
N ASP A 48 10.26 12.58 15.56
CA ASP A 48 10.77 12.58 16.94
C ASP A 48 9.66 12.37 17.99
N THR A 49 8.38 12.47 17.61
CA THR A 49 7.23 12.40 18.53
C THR A 49 6.49 11.07 18.45
N GLY A 50 6.47 10.43 17.28
CA GLY A 50 5.79 9.17 17.12
C GLY A 50 5.90 8.57 15.72
N VAL A 51 4.97 7.65 15.46
CA VAL A 51 4.91 6.89 14.22
C VAL A 51 3.47 6.76 13.72
N ARG A 52 3.34 6.80 12.40
CA ARG A 52 2.13 6.44 11.67
C ARG A 52 2.43 5.24 10.77
N MET A 53 1.54 4.25 10.76
CA MET A 53 1.70 3.02 9.99
C MET A 53 0.38 2.64 9.34
N LEU A 54 0.40 2.42 8.03
CA LEU A 54 -0.71 1.81 7.29
C LEU A 54 -0.41 0.36 6.99
N PHE A 55 -1.27 -0.52 7.47
CA PHE A 55 -1.23 -1.94 7.20
C PHE A 55 -2.19 -2.26 6.07
N PHE A 56 -1.66 -2.85 5.00
CA PHE A 56 -2.47 -3.39 3.90
C PHE A 56 -2.75 -4.86 4.19
N SER A 57 -4.01 -5.22 4.34
CA SER A 57 -4.43 -6.61 4.57
C SER A 57 -4.48 -7.38 3.25
N THR A 58 -4.24 -8.69 3.30
CA THR A 58 -4.49 -9.61 2.17
C THR A 58 -5.96 -9.59 1.73
N LEU A 59 -6.87 -9.24 2.64
CA LEU A 59 -8.32 -9.10 2.37
C LEU A 59 -8.73 -7.70 1.87
N GLY A 60 -7.77 -6.83 1.55
CA GLY A 60 -8.04 -5.49 1.01
C GLY A 60 -8.37 -4.39 2.05
N ALA A 61 -8.44 -4.74 3.34
CA ALA A 61 -8.59 -3.75 4.39
C ALA A 61 -7.32 -2.92 4.58
N ILE A 62 -7.48 -1.61 4.81
CA ILE A 62 -6.39 -0.69 5.14
C ILE A 62 -6.57 -0.21 6.58
N LEU A 63 -5.60 -0.50 7.45
CA LEU A 63 -5.62 -0.09 8.86
C LEU A 63 -4.59 1.01 9.10
N ASP A 64 -5.02 2.20 9.51
CA ASP A 64 -4.16 3.33 9.88
C ASP A 64 -3.93 3.35 11.38
N PHE A 65 -2.71 3.04 11.79
CA PHE A 65 -2.26 3.06 13.16
C PHE A 65 -1.44 4.32 13.44
N ARG A 66 -1.68 4.96 14.58
CA ARG A 66 -0.89 6.10 15.06
C ARG A 66 -0.66 6.00 16.56
N ALA A 67 0.58 6.20 16.99
CA ALA A 67 0.92 6.33 18.41
C ALA A 67 2.18 7.16 18.59
N SER A 68 2.26 7.81 19.75
CA SER A 68 3.49 8.44 20.21
C SER A 68 4.53 7.41 20.66
N TRP A 69 5.80 7.78 20.67
CA TRP A 69 6.85 6.91 21.19
C TRP A 69 6.67 6.61 22.68
N ALA A 70 6.22 7.59 23.47
CA ALA A 70 5.94 7.41 24.89
C ALA A 70 4.88 6.34 25.16
N GLU A 71 3.78 6.32 24.37
CA GLU A 71 2.75 5.29 24.48
C GLU A 71 3.30 3.90 24.13
N ILE A 72 4.09 3.81 23.06
CA ILE A 72 4.69 2.54 22.62
C ILE A 72 5.67 2.00 23.65
N ASP A 73 6.53 2.86 24.19
CA ASP A 73 7.54 2.48 25.19
C ASP A 73 6.91 1.97 26.48
N SER A 74 5.77 2.54 26.87
CA SER A 74 5.06 2.12 28.09
C SER A 74 4.43 0.74 28.01
N SER A 75 3.97 0.30 26.82
CA SER A 75 3.03 -0.82 26.75
C SER A 75 3.09 -1.70 25.50
N ALA A 76 3.84 -1.31 24.47
CA ALA A 76 3.80 -1.94 23.15
C ALA A 76 5.15 -2.14 22.47
N ARG A 77 6.28 -1.99 23.20
CA ARG A 77 7.63 -2.17 22.63
C ARG A 77 7.83 -3.56 21.98
N SER A 78 7.34 -4.62 22.60
CA SER A 78 7.42 -5.98 22.04
C SER A 78 6.61 -6.14 20.76
N TRP A 79 5.46 -5.46 20.68
CA TRP A 79 4.65 -5.43 19.47
C TRP A 79 5.36 -4.67 18.34
N LEU A 80 5.92 -3.48 18.62
CA LEU A 80 6.67 -2.74 17.61
C LEU A 80 7.85 -3.57 17.09
N THR A 81 8.62 -4.19 17.98
CA THR A 81 9.72 -5.11 17.65
C THR A 81 9.27 -6.23 16.71
N PHE A 82 8.11 -6.84 17.00
CA PHE A 82 7.51 -7.84 16.13
C PHE A 82 7.20 -7.24 14.74
N THR A 83 6.45 -6.14 14.67
CA THR A 83 6.03 -5.56 13.38
C THR A 83 7.20 -5.14 12.50
N VAL A 84 8.28 -4.63 13.09
CA VAL A 84 9.50 -4.21 12.38
C VAL A 84 10.25 -5.41 11.78
N ARG A 85 10.27 -6.55 12.49
CA ARG A 85 10.96 -7.75 12.02
C ARG A 85 10.19 -8.47 10.90
N TRP A 86 8.86 -8.51 11.02
CA TRP A 86 8.02 -9.39 10.21
C TRP A 86 7.39 -8.75 8.99
N TYR A 87 7.32 -7.42 8.91
CA TYR A 87 6.67 -6.73 7.79
C TYR A 87 7.67 -6.10 6.81
N ARG A 88 7.28 -6.02 5.53
CA ARG A 88 8.00 -5.20 4.56
C ARG A 88 7.57 -3.77 4.81
N ARG A 89 8.54 -2.89 5.05
CA ARG A 89 8.26 -1.51 5.43
C ARG A 89 8.71 -0.55 4.35
N TRP A 90 7.82 0.36 3.98
CA TRP A 90 8.17 1.57 3.27
C TRP A 90 8.33 2.72 4.26
N LEU A 91 9.39 3.49 4.09
CA LEU A 91 9.57 4.79 4.73
C LEU A 91 9.76 5.90 3.68
N PRO A 92 9.43 7.16 3.99
CA PRO A 92 9.49 8.24 3.02
C PRO A 92 10.93 8.57 2.59
N ASP A 93 11.81 8.77 3.57
CA ASP A 93 13.21 9.17 3.38
C ASP A 93 14.11 8.77 4.57
N ALA A 94 15.41 9.10 4.49
CA ALA A 94 16.40 8.79 5.52
C ALA A 94 16.18 9.52 6.86
N GLY A 95 15.42 10.63 6.90
CA GLY A 95 15.06 11.31 8.14
C GLY A 95 14.13 10.43 8.98
N HIS A 96 13.09 9.89 8.33
CA HIS A 96 12.13 8.98 8.97
C HIS A 96 12.75 7.63 9.34
N VAL A 97 13.76 7.19 8.59
CA VAL A 97 14.58 6.02 8.98
C VAL A 97 15.26 6.30 10.30
N ARG A 98 16.05 7.39 10.40
CA ARG A 98 16.77 7.77 11.62
C ARG A 98 15.85 7.92 12.82
N ALA A 99 14.69 8.56 12.66
CA ALA A 99 13.69 8.69 13.71
C ALA A 99 13.19 7.31 14.19
N LEU A 100 12.94 6.37 13.27
CA LEU A 100 12.55 5.02 13.63
C LEU A 100 13.66 4.27 14.38
N GLU A 101 14.93 4.38 13.98
CA GLU A 101 16.04 3.64 14.63
C GLU A 101 16.28 4.07 16.08
N GLN A 102 15.95 5.33 16.41
CA GLN A 102 16.08 5.85 17.78
C GLN A 102 15.13 5.14 18.75
N HIS A 103 14.00 4.62 18.25
CA HIS A 103 12.93 4.04 19.07
C HIS A 103 12.72 2.53 18.81
N ALA A 104 13.25 2.00 17.71
CA ALA A 104 13.07 0.61 17.30
C ALA A 104 14.32 0.05 16.63
N SER A 105 14.45 -1.28 16.60
CA SER A 105 15.48 -1.94 15.79
C SER A 105 15.27 -1.67 14.30
N MET A 106 16.31 -1.91 13.51
CA MET A 106 16.23 -1.74 12.06
C MET A 106 15.31 -2.76 11.40
N PRO A 107 14.40 -2.34 10.50
CA PRO A 107 13.57 -3.29 9.76
C PRO A 107 14.42 -4.16 8.84
N THR A 108 14.17 -5.47 8.88
CA THR A 108 14.86 -6.45 8.03
C THR A 108 14.54 -6.34 6.53
N ASP A 109 13.40 -5.74 6.17
CA ASP A 109 12.97 -5.51 4.79
C ASP A 109 12.42 -4.08 4.69
N LEU A 110 13.34 -3.14 4.48
CA LEU A 110 13.07 -1.71 4.38
C LEU A 110 13.22 -1.23 2.94
N ARG A 111 12.27 -0.40 2.50
CA ARG A 111 12.28 0.32 1.22
C ARG A 111 12.07 1.82 1.46
N LEU A 112 12.67 2.64 0.61
CA LEU A 112 12.51 4.10 0.65
C LEU A 112 11.72 4.57 -0.56
N ALA A 113 10.72 5.41 -0.34
CA ALA A 113 9.99 6.06 -1.42
C ALA A 113 10.74 7.24 -2.03
N HIS A 114 11.82 7.70 -1.37
CA HIS A 114 12.61 8.86 -1.77
C HIS A 114 11.76 10.13 -1.94
N CYS A 115 10.78 10.31 -1.06
CA CYS A 115 9.94 11.50 -1.00
C CYS A 115 9.74 11.93 0.45
N SER A 116 9.95 13.20 0.75
CA SER A 116 9.70 13.75 2.08
C SER A 116 8.21 14.01 2.30
N ILE A 117 7.71 13.75 3.50
CA ILE A 117 6.38 14.20 3.94
C ILE A 117 6.54 15.62 4.50
N GLY A 118 5.87 16.60 3.87
CA GLY A 118 5.77 17.94 4.44
C GLY A 118 4.70 17.98 5.54
N GLY A 119 4.97 18.66 6.65
CA GLY A 119 4.02 18.85 7.73
C GLY A 119 4.04 17.75 8.79
N ARG A 120 2.90 17.53 9.46
CA ARG A 120 2.76 16.56 10.57
C ARG A 120 2.39 15.18 10.02
N LEU A 121 2.82 14.11 10.69
CA LEU A 121 2.42 12.73 10.35
C LEU A 121 0.90 12.51 10.31
N SER A 122 0.14 13.31 11.06
CA SER A 122 -1.32 13.26 11.12
C SER A 122 -2.03 13.87 9.90
N ASP A 123 -1.31 14.62 9.06
CA ASP A 123 -1.85 15.22 7.83
C ASP A 123 -2.08 14.11 6.79
N ASP A 124 -3.37 13.79 6.56
CA ASP A 124 -3.76 12.78 5.59
C ASP A 124 -3.38 13.16 4.17
N ALA A 125 -3.51 14.43 3.76
CA ALA A 125 -3.18 14.83 2.39
C ALA A 125 -1.67 14.74 2.11
N ALA A 126 -0.84 15.13 3.07
CA ALA A 126 0.60 14.95 2.97
C ALA A 126 1.00 13.48 2.93
N PHE A 127 0.40 12.66 3.80
CA PHE A 127 0.68 11.23 3.85
C PHE A 127 0.22 10.50 2.57
N ARG A 128 -0.93 10.90 1.99
CA ARG A 128 -1.42 10.34 0.72
C ARG A 128 -0.49 10.61 -0.45
N ARG A 129 0.09 11.81 -0.55
CA ARG A 129 1.11 12.08 -1.59
C ARG A 129 2.33 11.16 -1.49
N TYR A 130 2.71 10.78 -0.27
CA TYR A 130 3.73 9.75 -0.04
C TYR A 130 3.24 8.37 -0.47
N LEU A 131 2.03 7.96 -0.08
CA LEU A 131 1.43 6.69 -0.52
C LEU A 131 1.34 6.58 -2.04
N ASP A 132 0.99 7.66 -2.74
CA ASP A 132 0.90 7.69 -4.20
C ASP A 132 2.24 7.33 -4.86
N ASN A 133 3.37 7.71 -4.25
CA ASN A 133 4.69 7.32 -4.75
C ASN A 133 4.96 5.82 -4.55
N VAL A 134 4.55 5.26 -3.41
CA VAL A 134 4.67 3.82 -3.16
C VAL A 134 3.72 3.00 -4.05
N GLU A 135 2.50 3.46 -4.23
CA GLU A 135 1.52 2.89 -5.16
C GLU A 135 2.08 2.88 -6.59
N ARG A 136 2.66 4.00 -7.06
CA ARG A 136 3.31 4.09 -8.37
C ARG A 136 4.45 3.09 -8.52
N HIS A 137 5.19 2.80 -7.45
CA HIS A 137 6.22 1.76 -7.47
C HIS A 137 5.61 0.39 -7.76
N TYR A 138 4.56 0.00 -7.03
CA TYR A 138 3.91 -1.30 -7.22
C TYR A 138 3.14 -1.42 -8.54
N ARG A 139 2.60 -0.32 -9.08
CA ARG A 139 1.99 -0.31 -10.43
C ARG A 139 2.96 -0.65 -11.55
N ARG A 140 4.26 -0.46 -11.34
CA ARG A 140 5.31 -0.83 -12.30
C ARG A 140 5.73 -2.30 -12.20
N ASP A 141 5.32 -3.02 -11.15
CA ASP A 141 5.55 -4.45 -11.06
C ASP A 141 4.71 -5.17 -12.13
N ALA A 142 5.37 -5.93 -13.00
CA ALA A 142 4.72 -6.55 -14.15
C ALA A 142 3.60 -7.55 -13.77
N LYS A 143 3.70 -8.23 -12.62
CA LYS A 143 2.65 -9.16 -12.16
C LYS A 143 1.42 -8.38 -11.69
N ILE A 144 1.64 -7.30 -10.95
CA ILE A 144 0.58 -6.41 -10.47
C ILE A 144 -0.08 -5.67 -11.65
N ALA A 145 0.72 -5.13 -12.57
CA ALA A 145 0.26 -4.40 -13.74
C ALA A 145 -0.70 -5.23 -14.59
N ARG A 146 -0.37 -6.51 -14.87
CA ARG A 146 -1.22 -7.44 -15.63
C ARG A 146 -2.58 -7.71 -14.97
N VAL A 147 -2.66 -7.64 -13.65
CA VAL A 147 -3.94 -7.83 -12.93
C VAL A 147 -4.74 -6.53 -12.89
N LEU A 148 -4.09 -5.38 -12.74
CA LEU A 148 -4.77 -4.07 -12.73
C LEU A 148 -5.26 -3.63 -14.11
N VAL A 149 -4.48 -3.92 -15.14
CA VAL A 149 -4.75 -3.61 -16.54
C VAL A 149 -4.55 -4.90 -17.32
N PRO A 150 -5.55 -5.81 -17.31
CA PRO A 150 -5.49 -7.00 -18.15
C PRO A 150 -5.37 -6.55 -19.61
N ASP A 151 -4.45 -7.18 -20.35
CA ASP A 151 -4.20 -6.91 -21.77
C ASP A 151 -5.50 -7.04 -22.55
N SER A 152 -6.22 -5.94 -22.71
CA SER A 152 -7.48 -5.87 -23.44
C SER A 152 -7.15 -5.51 -24.87
N THR A 153 -6.40 -6.36 -25.59
CA THR A 153 -6.25 -6.37 -27.06
C THR A 153 -5.28 -7.48 -27.48
N ALA A 154 -5.79 -8.70 -27.63
CA ALA A 154 -5.29 -9.69 -28.59
C ALA A 154 -6.47 -10.64 -28.84
N ASP A 155 -6.98 -10.65 -30.07
CA ASP A 155 -8.24 -11.28 -30.51
C ASP A 155 -9.53 -10.58 -30.06
N ASP A 156 -9.98 -9.55 -30.79
CA ASP A 156 -11.31 -9.55 -31.48
C ASP A 156 -11.62 -8.19 -32.15
N ILE A 157 -10.65 -7.59 -32.85
CA ILE A 157 -10.93 -6.52 -33.83
C ILE A 157 -10.66 -7.12 -35.22
N GLY A 158 -11.50 -8.08 -35.59
CA GLY A 158 -11.25 -8.93 -36.74
C GLY A 158 -12.49 -9.55 -37.36
N ARG A 159 -13.64 -8.84 -37.37
CA ARG A 159 -14.76 -9.11 -38.27
C ARG A 159 -15.61 -7.86 -38.44
N CYS A 160 -15.13 -6.96 -39.29
CA CYS A 160 -16.05 -6.11 -40.04
C CYS A 160 -16.83 -7.04 -40.97
N PRO A 161 -18.17 -7.12 -40.90
CA PRO A 161 -18.92 -7.88 -41.90
C PRO A 161 -18.71 -7.23 -43.28
N PRO A 162 -18.63 -8.02 -44.37
CA PRO A 162 -18.50 -7.45 -45.71
C PRO A 162 -19.71 -6.58 -46.01
N SER A 163 -19.44 -5.33 -46.38
CA SER A 163 -20.42 -4.35 -46.84
C SER A 163 -20.83 -4.68 -48.28
N ASP A 164 -21.57 -5.77 -48.47
CA ASP A 164 -22.23 -6.08 -49.74
C ASP A 164 -23.74 -6.17 -49.51
N ALA A 165 -24.38 -5.01 -49.57
CA ALA A 165 -25.81 -4.89 -49.87
C ALA A 165 -25.97 -3.67 -50.77
N GLU A 166 -25.67 -3.86 -52.05
CA GLU A 166 -26.13 -2.98 -53.12
C GLU A 166 -27.65 -2.84 -53.00
N TYR A 167 -28.10 -1.64 -52.64
CA TYR A 167 -29.47 -1.22 -52.86
C TYR A 167 -29.70 -1.09 -54.36
N SER A 168 -30.13 -2.19 -55.01
CA SER A 168 -30.76 -2.13 -56.32
C SER A 168 -32.18 -1.59 -56.16
N LEU A 169 -32.33 -0.29 -56.32
CA LEU A 169 -33.61 0.35 -56.64
C LEU A 169 -33.89 0.07 -58.13
N THR A 170 -34.73 -0.91 -58.43
CA THR A 170 -35.39 -1.00 -59.74
C THR A 170 -36.70 -0.21 -59.70
N PRO A 171 -36.91 0.78 -60.58
CA PRO A 171 -38.24 1.31 -60.85
C PRO A 171 -38.90 0.45 -61.94
N GLU A 172 -40.14 0.02 -61.69
CA GLU A 172 -41.34 0.11 -62.56
C GLU A 172 -42.52 -0.65 -61.95
#